data_AF-A0A839DZ25-F1
#
_entry.id   AF-A0A839DZ25-F1
#
_cell.length_a   1.000
_cell.length_b   1.000
_cell.length_c   1.000
_cell.angle_alpha   90.00
_cell.angle_beta   90.00
_cell.angle_gamma   90.00
#
_symmetry.space_group_name_H-M   'P 1'
#
loop_
_entity.id
_entity.type
_entity.pdbx_description
1 polymer ?
#
loop_
_entity_poly.entity_id
_entity_poly.type
_entity_poly.pdbx_seq_one_letter_code
_entity_poly.pdbx_strand_id
1 'polypeptide(L)' 'MGRHVEITPGVTVYRPGWRPHMERRPDETREQHNHRLSHSCYRCGHYEPDDAILDPHEETCTGTPPATEQRSRPR' A
#
# COMPACT_ATOMS: atom_id res chain seq x y z
N MET A 1 7.19 -5.32 -11.97
CA MET A 1 8.10 -4.54 -11.10
C MET A 1 7.70 -4.79 -9.65
N GLY A 2 8.34 -5.73 -8.96
CA GLY A 2 8.06 -6.02 -7.54
C GLY A 2 9.10 -5.36 -6.62
N ARG A 3 8.70 -5.00 -5.39
CA ARG A 3 9.62 -4.47 -4.37
C ARG A 3 10.26 -5.60 -3.57
N HIS A 4 11.53 -5.39 -3.23
CA HIS A 4 12.34 -6.27 -2.40
C HIS A 4 12.16 -5.81 -0.95
N VAL A 5 11.61 -6.67 -0.09
CA VAL A 5 11.48 -6.39 1.35
C VAL A 5 12.41 -7.34 2.09
N GLU A 6 13.34 -6.78 2.86
CA GLU A 6 14.23 -7.54 3.74
C GLU A 6 13.55 -7.72 5.10
N ILE A 7 13.04 -8.93 5.35
CA ILE A 7 12.37 -9.29 6.62
C ILE A 7 13.38 -9.83 7.63
N THR A 8 14.49 -10.39 7.14
CA THR A 8 15.62 -10.95 7.90
C THR A 8 16.90 -10.55 7.16
N PRO A 9 18.03 -10.24 7.84
CA PRO A 9 19.29 -9.94 7.15
C PRO A 9 19.65 -11.08 6.19
N GLY A 10 19.66 -10.79 4.88
CA GLY A 10 19.95 -11.75 3.82
C GLY A 10 18.75 -12.49 3.20
N VAL A 11 17.52 -12.28 3.69
CA VAL A 11 16.30 -12.85 3.09
C VAL A 11 15.50 -11.75 2.42
N THR A 12 15.73 -11.59 1.12
CA THR A 12 14.91 -10.75 0.26
C THR A 12 13.70 -11.55 -0.22
N VAL A 13 12.51 -11.21 0.25
CA VAL A 13 11.27 -11.82 -0.26
C VAL A 13 10.76 -10.96 -1.41
N TYR A 14 10.79 -11.50 -2.62
CA TYR A 14 10.12 -10.90 -3.76
C TYR A 14 8.62 -11.20 -3.65
N ARG A 15 7.82 -10.18 -3.32
CA ARG A 15 6.35 -10.29 -3.32
C ARG A 15 5.81 -9.55 -4.54
N PRO A 16 5.55 -10.24 -5.67
CA PRO A 16 4.93 -9.60 -6.83
C PRO A 16 3.57 -9.02 -6.41
N GLY A 17 3.32 -7.75 -6.73
CA GLY A 17 2.11 -7.04 -6.33
C GLY A 17 2.18 -6.35 -4.96
N TRP A 18 3.21 -6.57 -4.16
CA TRP A 18 3.38 -5.92 -2.87
C TRP A 18 3.78 -4.46 -3.02
N ARG A 19 3.00 -3.57 -2.40
CA ARG A 19 3.20 -2.12 -2.42
C ARG A 19 3.53 -1.59 -1.03
N PRO A 20 4.16 -0.41 -0.93
CA PRO A 20 4.66 0.11 0.36
C PRO A 20 3.55 0.39 1.36
N HIS A 21 2.38 0.82 0.88
CA HIS A 21 1.21 1.02 1.74
C HIS A 21 0.75 -0.28 2.41
N MET A 22 1.11 -1.46 1.87
CA MET A 22 0.79 -2.77 2.46
C MET A 22 1.71 -3.15 3.63
N GLU A 23 2.82 -2.44 3.80
CA GLU A 23 3.76 -2.69 4.89
C GLU A 23 3.16 -2.25 6.22
N ARG A 24 3.30 -3.11 7.24
CA ARG A 24 2.87 -2.81 8.61
C ARG A 24 3.80 -1.77 9.22
N ARG A 25 3.24 -0.76 9.88
CA ARG A 25 4.03 0.24 10.59
C ARG A 25 4.55 -0.34 11.93
N PRO A 26 5.69 0.14 12.45
CA PRO A 26 6.28 -0.40 13.68
C PRO A 26 5.35 -0.29 14.90
N ASP A 27 4.56 0.79 14.97
CA ASP A 27 3.64 1.08 16.08
C ASP A 27 2.19 0.61 15.82
N GLU A 28 1.96 -0.18 14.77
CA GLU A 28 0.63 -0.61 14.34
C GLU A 28 0.37 -2.07 14.74
N THR A 29 -0.74 -2.30 15.45
CA THR A 29 -1.21 -3.66 15.76
C THR A 29 -1.67 -4.39 14.50
N ARG A 30 -1.79 -5.72 14.55
CA ARG A 30 -2.29 -6.51 13.41
C ARG A 30 -3.71 -6.11 13.01
N GLU A 31 -4.55 -5.76 13.97
CA GLU A 31 -5.94 -5.34 13.72
C GLU A 31 -5.99 -3.97 13.02
N GLN A 32 -5.20 -3.00 13.49
CA GLN A 32 -5.07 -1.70 12.84
C GLN A 32 -4.51 -1.82 11.42
N HIS A 33 -3.53 -2.71 11.22
CA HIS A 33 -2.98 -3.02 9.89
C HIS A 33 -4.04 -3.56 8.95
N ASN A 34 -4.80 -4.57 9.38
CA ASN A 34 -5.87 -5.14 8.58
C ASN A 34 -6.98 -4.11 8.28
N HIS A 35 -7.36 -3.31 9.27
CA HIS A 35 -8.35 -2.25 9.10
C HIS A 35 -7.87 -1.18 8.12
N ARG A 36 -6.61 -0.75 8.21
CA ARG A 36 -6.05 0.21 7.24
C ARG A 36 -6.05 -0.37 5.83
N LEU A 37 -5.69 -1.65 5.68
CA LEU A 37 -5.67 -2.30 4.38
C LEU A 37 -7.07 -2.54 3.81
N SER A 38 -8.09 -2.82 4.63
CA SER A 38 -9.47 -2.95 4.14
C SER A 38 -10.03 -1.63 3.60
N HIS A 39 -9.47 -0.51 4.06
CA HIS A 39 -9.81 0.84 3.61
C HIS A 39 -8.78 1.42 2.64
N SER A 40 -7.90 0.61 2.06
CA SER A 40 -6.89 1.08 1.11
C SER A 40 -6.99 0.31 -0.20
N CYS A 41 -7.06 1.03 -1.31
CA CYS A 41 -7.06 0.42 -2.63
C CYS A 41 -5.79 -0.43 -2.83
N TYR A 42 -5.96 -1.73 -3.06
CA TYR A 42 -4.84 -2.65 -3.23
C TYR A 42 -3.94 -2.23 -4.41
N ARG A 43 -4.53 -1.60 -5.44
CA ARG A 43 -3.83 -1.21 -6.66
C ARG A 43 -3.10 0.11 -6.59
N CYS A 44 -3.48 1.10 -5.81
CA CYS A 44 -2.77 2.40 -5.80
C CYS A 44 -2.37 2.88 -4.40
N GLY A 45 -2.94 2.31 -3.34
CA GLY A 45 -2.74 2.73 -1.97
C GLY A 45 -3.57 3.94 -1.55
N HIS A 46 -4.57 4.33 -2.35
CA HIS A 46 -5.54 5.35 -1.95
C HIS A 46 -6.33 4.86 -0.75
N TYR A 47 -6.31 5.63 0.33
CA TYR A 47 -7.09 5.33 1.52
C TYR A 47 -8.47 5.97 1.39
N GLU A 48 -9.51 5.17 1.57
CA GLU A 48 -10.87 5.65 1.72
C GLU A 48 -11.62 4.87 2.81
N PRO A 49 -12.13 5.54 3.86
CA PRO A 49 -12.80 4.87 4.98
C PRO A 49 -14.21 4.39 4.62
N ASP A 50 -14.82 4.93 3.56
CA ASP A 50 -16.14 4.52 3.09
C ASP A 50 -16.02 3.42 2.03
N ASP A 51 -16.51 2.23 2.35
CA ASP A 51 -16.46 1.07 1.45
C ASP A 51 -17.28 1.28 0.16
N ALA A 52 -18.38 2.03 0.22
CA ALA A 52 -19.19 2.32 -0.97
C ALA A 52 -18.50 3.27 -1.96
N ILE A 53 -17.48 4.03 -1.52
CA ILE A 53 -16.61 4.85 -2.38
C ILE A 53 -15.37 4.07 -2.80
N LEU A 54 -14.81 3.24 -1.90
CA LEU A 54 -13.63 2.44 -2.20
C LEU A 54 -13.89 1.39 -3.28
N ASP A 55 -15.01 0.69 -3.22
CA ASP A 55 -15.38 -0.36 -4.18
C ASP A 55 -15.37 0.13 -5.65
N PRO A 56 -16.11 1.19 -6.04
CA PRO A 56 -16.06 1.71 -7.41
C PRO A 56 -14.70 2.34 -7.78
N HIS A 57 -13.94 2.82 -6.78
CA HIS A 57 -12.56 3.22 -7.02
C HIS A 57 -11.71 2.02 -7.42
N GLU A 58 -11.82 0.88 -6.73
CA GLU A 58 -11.07 -0.33 -7.05
C GLU A 58 -11.45 -0.93 -8.41
N GLU A 59 -12.71 -0.79 -8.84
CA GLU A 59 -13.13 -1.20 -10.19
C GLU A 59 -12.45 -0.38 -11.29
N THR A 60 -12.34 0.94 -11.11
CA THR A 60 -11.80 1.86 -12.13
C THR A 60 -10.29 2.10 -12.02
N CYS A 61 -9.69 1.78 -10.87
CA CYS A 61 -8.28 2.04 -10.60
C CYS A 61 -7.36 1.11 -11.42
N THR A 62 -6.54 1.69 -12.29
CA THR A 62 -5.53 0.97 -13.08
C THR A 62 -4.21 0.75 -12.33
N GLY A 63 -4.13 1.21 -11.08
CA GLY A 63 -2.96 1.06 -10.22
C GLY A 63 -1.77 1.96 -10.56
N THR A 64 -1.98 2.97 -11.41
CA THR A 64 -1.05 4.08 -11.57
C THR A 64 -1.22 5.02 -10.37
N PRO A 65 -0.21 5.18 -9.50
CA PRO A 65 -0.30 6.20 -8.46
C PRO A 65 -0.46 7.57 -9.12
N PRO A 66 -1.27 8.50 -8.58
CA PRO A 66 -1.31 9.86 -9.09
C PRO A 66 0.11 10.44 -9.05
N ALA A 67 0.54 11.10 -10.12
CA ALA A 67 1.90 11.63 -10.28
C ALA A 67 2.32 12.67 -9.21
N THR A 68 1.43 13.01 -8.28
CA THR A 68 1.56 14.09 -7.31
C THR A 68 2.23 13.72 -5.99
N GLU A 69 2.48 12.44 -5.68
CA GLU A 69 3.17 12.04 -4.42
C GLU A 69 4.69 11.81 -4.57
N GLN A 70 5.32 12.36 -5.62
CA GLN A 70 6.79 12.38 -5.75
C GLN A 70 7.45 13.67 -5.24
N ARG A 71 6.73 14.56 -4.56
CA ARG A 71 7.31 15.75 -3.94
C ARG A 71 7.52 15.53 -2.44
N SER A 72 8.77 15.17 -2.10
CA SER A 72 9.58 15.76 -1.02
C SER A 72 10.34 14.70 -0.22
N ARG A 73 11.50 14.30 -0.71
CA ARG A 73 12.66 14.11 0.17
C ARG A 73 13.77 15.05 -0.30
N PRO A 74 14.15 16.06 0.49
CA PRO A 74 15.28 16.91 0.18
C PRO A 74 16.59 16.13 0.28
N ARG A 75 17.56 16.70 -0.43
CA ARG A 75 18.86 16.18 -0.86
C ARG A 75 19.84 15.86 0.26
#